data_AF-A0AAI8AMM9-F1
#
_entry.id   AF-A0AAI8AMM9-F1
#
_cell.length_a   1.000
_cell.length_b   1.000
_cell.length_c   1.000
_cell.angle_alpha   90.00
_cell.angle_beta   90.00
_cell.angle_gamma   90.00
#
_symmetry.space_group_name_H-M   'P 1'
#
loop_
_entity.id
_entity.type
_entity.pdbx_description
1 polymer ?
#
loop_
_entity_poly.entity_id
_entity_poly.type
_entity_poly.pdbx_seq_one_letter_code
_entity_poly.pdbx_strand_id
1 'polypeptide(L)' 'MKSLGKDLWLKSTKARKNKKIYNKVKADKNLRLTQVLKEFSIPISTFYYELKKEDFDKKNEEIIS' A
#
# COMPACT_ATOMS: atom_id res chain seq x y z
N MET A 1 -13.18 19.02 -12.34
CA MET A 1 -12.00 19.00 -11.44
C MET A 1 -12.18 17.86 -10.44
N LYS A 2 -11.27 16.87 -10.41
CA LYS A 2 -11.29 15.85 -9.35
C LYS A 2 -10.91 16.53 -8.03
N SER A 3 -11.73 16.34 -6.99
CA SER A 3 -11.51 16.95 -5.67
C SER A 3 -10.26 16.34 -5.03
N LEU A 4 -9.22 17.15 -4.84
CA LEU A 4 -7.94 16.77 -4.24
C LEU A 4 -8.12 16.00 -2.92
N GLY A 5 -9.13 16.36 -2.12
CA GLY A 5 -9.41 15.73 -0.83
C GLY A 5 -9.92 14.28 -0.94
N LYS A 6 -10.73 13.96 -1.95
CA LYS A 6 -11.20 12.58 -2.19
C LYS A 6 -10.05 11.69 -2.67
N ASP A 7 -9.17 12.22 -3.51
CA ASP A 7 -7.99 11.50 -4.01
C ASP A 7 -6.98 11.22 -2.89
N LEU A 8 -6.76 12.15 -1.95
CA LEU A 8 -5.91 11.92 -0.77
C LEU A 8 -6.51 10.86 0.17
N TRP A 9 -7.82 10.92 0.41
CA TRP A 9 -8.51 9.96 1.28
C TRP A 9 -8.52 8.53 0.70
N LEU A 10 -8.74 8.41 -0.61
CA LEU A 10 -8.66 7.13 -1.32
C LEU A 10 -7.23 6.57 -1.35
N LYS A 11 -6.21 7.42 -1.48
CA LYS A 11 -4.79 7.01 -1.40
C LYS A 11 -4.42 6.49 -0.01
N SER A 12 -4.81 7.19 1.06
CA SER A 12 -4.50 6.78 2.44
C SER A 12 -5.20 5.49 2.85
N THR A 13 -6.45 5.28 2.41
CA THR A 13 -7.18 4.02 2.65
C THR A 13 -6.58 2.85 1.90
N LYS A 14 -6.13 3.05 0.66
CA LYS A 14 -5.48 2.00 -0.14
C LYS A 14 -4.12 1.58 0.44
N ALA A 15 -3.32 2.55 0.86
CA ALA A 15 -2.00 2.30 1.42
C ALA A 15 -2.08 1.56 2.78
N ARG A 16 -3.03 1.96 3.64
CA ARG A 16 -3.35 1.24 4.89
C ARG A 16 -3.80 -0.22 4.63
N LYS A 17 -4.55 -0.46 3.56
CA LYS A 17 -4.96 -1.82 3.15
C LYS A 17 -3.76 -2.65 2.68
N ASN A 18 -2.88 -2.08 1.87
CA ASN A 18 -1.68 -2.76 1.37
C ASN A 18 -0.71 -3.11 2.50
N LYS A 19 -0.52 -2.20 3.47
CA LYS A 19 0.30 -2.45 4.66
C LYS A 19 -0.23 -3.60 5.51
N LYS A 20 -1.55 -3.71 5.68
CA LYS A 20 -2.17 -4.86 6.37
C LYS A 20 -1.92 -6.18 5.63
N ILE A 21 -2.04 -6.18 4.29
CA ILE A 21 -1.75 -7.36 3.46
C ILE A 21 -0.28 -7.77 3.60
N TYR A 22 0.65 -6.82 3.50
CA TYR A 22 2.08 -7.06 3.67
C TYR A 22 2.39 -7.67 5.04
N ASN A 23 1.87 -7.07 6.12
CA ASN A 23 2.12 -7.56 7.48
C ASN A 23 1.55 -8.96 7.71
N LYS A 24 0.36 -9.26 7.17
CA LYS A 24 -0.26 -10.59 7.28
C LYS A 24 0.57 -11.65 6.56
N VAL A 25 1.01 -11.37 5.34
CA VAL A 25 1.90 -12.24 4.56
C VAL A 25 3.26 -12.41 5.23
N LYS A 26 3.79 -11.34 5.83
CA LYS A 26 5.06 -11.40 6.57
C LYS A 26 4.96 -12.25 7.84
N ALA A 27 3.81 -12.22 8.52
CA ALA A 27 3.57 -12.96 9.76
C ALA A 27 3.29 -14.46 9.51
N ASP A 28 2.64 -14.81 8.40
CA ASP A 28 2.30 -16.19 8.06
C ASP A 28 3.24 -16.74 6.98
N LYS A 29 4.15 -17.63 7.39
CA LYS A 29 5.14 -18.25 6.49
C LYS A 29 4.50 -19.15 5.42
N ASN A 30 3.25 -19.59 5.61
CA ASN A 30 2.53 -20.43 4.65
C ASN A 30 1.75 -19.59 3.62
N LEU A 31 1.55 -18.30 3.88
CA LEU A 31 0.77 -17.41 3.02
C LEU A 31 1.65 -16.80 1.93
N ARG A 32 1.41 -17.15 0.66
CA ARG A 32 2.15 -16.51 -0.45
C ARG A 32 1.51 -15.18 -0.82
N LEU A 33 2.34 -14.13 -0.91
CA LEU A 33 1.93 -12.79 -1.35
C LEU A 33 1.14 -12.83 -2.67
N THR A 34 1.59 -13.64 -3.62
CA THR A 34 0.95 -13.81 -4.93
C THR A 34 -0.49 -14.33 -4.85
N GLN A 35 -0.81 -15.20 -3.89
CA GLN A 35 -2.16 -15.74 -3.71
C GLN A 35 -3.09 -14.66 -3.15
N VAL A 36 -2.64 -13.97 -2.10
CA VAL A 36 -3.41 -12.88 -1.48
C VAL A 36 -3.67 -11.76 -2.48
N LEU A 37 -2.66 -11.38 -3.27
CA LEU A 37 -2.84 -10.34 -4.29
C LEU A 37 -3.80 -10.77 -5.40
N LYS A 38 -3.82 -12.05 -5.79
CA LYS A 38 -4.80 -12.59 -6.74
C LYS A 38 -6.23 -12.53 -6.19
N GLU A 39 -6.45 -12.90 -4.92
CA GLU A 39 -7.78 -12.82 -4.28
C GLU A 39 -8.34 -11.39 -4.30
N PHE A 40 -7.48 -10.39 -4.13
CA PHE A 40 -7.88 -8.98 -4.18
C PHE A 40 -7.80 -8.35 -5.57
N SER A 41 -7.46 -9.13 -6.62
CA SER A 41 -7.23 -8.63 -7.99
C SER A 41 -6.25 -7.45 -8.04
N ILE A 42 -5.21 -7.48 -7.20
CA ILE A 42 -4.18 -6.45 -7.11
C ILE A 42 -2.95 -6.93 -7.91
N PRO A 43 -2.51 -6.19 -8.93
CA PRO A 43 -1.24 -6.48 -9.59
C PRO A 43 -0.06 -6.31 -8.63
N ILE A 44 0.91 -7.24 -8.68
CA ILE A 44 2.15 -7.18 -7.86
C ILE A 44 2.89 -5.86 -8.06
N SER A 45 2.99 -5.37 -9.30
CA SER A 45 3.65 -4.11 -9.62
C SER A 45 2.98 -2.91 -8.95
N THR A 46 1.64 -2.89 -8.95
CA THR A 46 0.84 -1.86 -8.27
C THR A 46 1.03 -1.93 -6.75
N PHE A 47 1.01 -3.13 -6.19
CA PHE A 47 1.20 -3.34 -4.75
C PHE A 47 2.56 -2.81 -4.28
N TYR A 48 3.65 -3.18 -4.97
CA TYR A 48 5.00 -2.71 -4.61
C TYR A 48 5.19 -1.21 -4.84
N TYR A 49 4.62 -0.68 -5.92
CA TYR A 49 4.67 0.77 -6.20
C TYR A 49 4.01 1.56 -5.07
N GLU A 50 2.80 1.16 -4.66
CA GLU A 50 2.07 1.84 -3.59
C GLU A 50 2.76 1.70 -2.23
N LEU A 51 3.32 0.52 -1.93
CA LEU A 51 4.03 0.27 -0.68
C LEU A 51 5.34 1.08 -0.59
N LYS A 52 6.14 1.11 -1.66
CA LYS A 52 7.38 1.92 -1.71
C LYS A 52 7.10 3.42 -1.68
N LYS A 53 6.02 3.85 -2.33
CA LYS A 53 5.67 5.27 -2.36
C LYS A 53 5.27 5.78 -0.97
N GLU A 54 4.55 4.98 -0.19
CA GLU A 54 4.17 5.33 1.18
C GLU A 54 5.39 5.50 2.09
N ASP A 55 6.40 4.63 1.96
CA ASP A 55 7.67 4.75 2.69
C ASP A 55 8.49 5.97 2.22
N PHE A 56 8.43 6.31 0.93
CA PHE A 56 9.12 7.48 0.38
C PHE A 56 8.46 8.80 0.83
N ASP A 57 7.13 8.90 0.73
CA ASP A 57 6.36 10.06 1.16
C ASP A 57 6.57 10.32 2.67
N LYS A 58 6.61 9.27 3.50
CA LYS A 58 6.93 9.40 4.93
C LYS A 58 8.35 9.89 5.21
N LYS A 59 9.34 9.31 4.53
CA LYS A 59 10.73 9.76 4.69
C LYS A 59 10.88 11.23 4.29
N ASN A 60 10.15 11.66 3.27
CA ASN A 60 10.16 13.06 2.88
C ASN A 60 9.45 13.94 3.91
N GLU A 61 8.28 13.57 4.44
CA GLU A 61 7.65 14.33 5.53
C GLU A 61 8.57 14.46 6.76
N GLU A 62 9.31 13.42 7.11
CA GLU A 62 10.23 13.40 8.25
C GLU A 62 11.50 14.24 8.03
N ILE A 63 11.93 14.42 6.78
CA ILE A 63 13.07 15.28 6.42
C ILE A 63 12.69 16.77 6.43
N ILE A 64 11.42 17.10 6.16
CA ILE A 64 10.94 18.49 6.05
C ILE A 64 10.19 18.94 7.33
N SER A 65 10.16 18.11 8.38
CA SER A 65 9.58 18.41 9.71
C SER A 65 10.62 18.81 10.74
#